data_AF-A0A3E0NUX2-F1
#
_entry.id   AF-A0A3E0NUX2-F1
#
_cell.length_a   1.000
_cell.length_b   1.000
_cell.length_c   1.000
_cell.angle_alpha   90.00
_cell.angle_beta   90.00
_cell.angle_gamma   90.00
#
_symmetry.space_group_name_H-M   'P 1'
#
loop_
_entity.id
_entity.type
_entity.pdbx_description
1 polymer ?
#
loop_
_entity_poly.entity_id
_entity_poly.type
_entity_poly.pdbx_seq_one_letter_code
_entity_poly.pdbx_strand_id
1 'polypeptide(L)'
;MADLGRVTGSVVSASPSAPGRGTRRRGVPTAVLTVVSGAVLTSLLGCDALREVGSPDDGLPPDAPRVFFVGLEDGDVVEGLVELEFGSRNFDIEEVGDGFVHPGAGHFHLGIDAECLPPDTLIPTAAPWIHFSDGSSTIELQLTPGPHTLVLQAGDAEHRTLADPGLCTSIRVQAVAGADES
;
A
#
# COMPACT_ATOMS: atom_id res chain seq x y z
N MET A 1 -23.64 2.10 -53.66
CA MET A 1 -23.06 1.52 -54.89
C MET A 1 -21.58 1.33 -54.67
N ALA A 2 -21.14 0.06 -54.56
CA ALA A 2 -19.77 -0.49 -54.63
C ALA A 2 -18.71 0.09 -53.65
N ASP A 3 -17.74 -0.62 -53.11
CA ASP A 3 -17.11 -1.87 -53.57
C ASP A 3 -16.38 -2.55 -52.40
N LEU A 4 -16.30 -3.88 -52.46
CA LEU A 4 -15.60 -4.76 -51.54
C LEU A 4 -14.09 -4.73 -51.83
N GLY A 5 -13.25 -4.68 -50.79
CA GLY A 5 -11.80 -4.77 -50.96
C GLY A 5 -11.12 -5.49 -49.81
N ARG A 6 -11.18 -6.82 -49.78
CA ARG A 6 -10.34 -7.69 -48.95
C ARG A 6 -9.05 -7.97 -49.73
N VAL A 7 -7.89 -7.60 -49.19
CA VAL A 7 -6.59 -8.07 -49.70
C VAL A 7 -5.78 -8.65 -48.56
N THR A 8 -5.42 -9.91 -48.76
CA THR A 8 -4.54 -10.77 -47.97
C THR A 8 -3.07 -10.38 -48.14
N GLY A 9 -2.27 -10.48 -47.08
CA GLY A 9 -0.81 -10.43 -47.16
C GLY A 9 -0.18 -11.23 -46.02
N SER A 10 0.30 -12.43 -46.35
CA SER A 10 1.10 -13.30 -45.50
C SER A 10 2.53 -13.25 -46.02
N VAL A 11 3.54 -13.05 -45.17
CA VAL A 11 4.92 -13.52 -45.39
C VAL A 11 5.75 -13.52 -44.09
N VAL A 12 6.01 -14.75 -43.62
CA VAL A 12 7.29 -15.35 -43.21
C VAL A 12 8.50 -14.52 -42.72
N SER A 13 9.06 -15.04 -41.62
CA SER A 13 10.47 -15.48 -41.43
C SER A 13 11.48 -14.66 -40.61
N ALA A 14 11.99 -15.37 -39.60
CA ALA A 14 13.39 -15.60 -39.24
C ALA A 14 14.14 -14.60 -38.34
N SER A 15 14.51 -15.14 -37.17
CA SER A 15 15.61 -14.75 -36.27
C SER A 15 16.98 -15.02 -36.93
N PRO A 16 18.09 -14.36 -36.51
CA PRO A 16 18.95 -15.05 -35.52
C PRO A 16 19.77 -14.15 -34.55
N SER A 17 20.18 -14.80 -33.45
CA SER A 17 21.20 -14.42 -32.46
C SER A 17 22.61 -14.18 -33.02
N ALA A 18 23.37 -13.31 -32.34
CA ALA A 18 24.84 -13.31 -32.39
C ALA A 18 25.45 -12.96 -31.01
N PRO A 19 26.33 -13.80 -30.43
CA PRO A 19 27.23 -13.42 -29.35
C PRO A 19 28.64 -13.07 -29.85
N GLY A 20 29.17 -11.94 -29.40
CA GLY A 20 30.54 -11.48 -29.66
C GLY A 20 31.58 -12.24 -28.82
N ARG A 21 32.71 -12.55 -29.46
CA ARG A 21 33.83 -13.37 -28.98
C ARG A 21 35.12 -12.52 -28.95
N GLY A 22 35.94 -12.62 -27.90
CA GLY A 22 37.31 -12.10 -27.87
C GLY A 22 38.07 -12.60 -26.63
N THR A 23 38.70 -13.77 -26.66
CA THR A 23 40.13 -14.08 -26.96
C THR A 23 41.20 -13.55 -25.99
N ARG A 24 41.67 -14.49 -25.16
CA ARG A 24 43.06 -14.95 -24.95
C ARG A 24 44.12 -14.08 -24.22
N ARG A 25 44.48 -14.64 -23.04
CA ARG A 25 45.78 -15.20 -22.61
C ARG A 25 46.98 -14.29 -22.31
N ARG A 26 47.54 -14.51 -21.10
CA ARG A 26 48.93 -14.87 -20.67
C ARG A 26 48.97 -14.57 -19.15
N GLY A 27 49.52 -15.31 -18.18
CA GLY A 27 50.49 -16.39 -18.12
C GLY A 27 51.55 -16.06 -17.04
N VAL A 28 51.28 -16.43 -15.75
CA VAL A 28 52.15 -16.96 -14.64
C VAL A 28 53.49 -16.21 -14.34
N PRO A 29 53.89 -15.89 -13.06
CA PRO A 29 54.11 -16.90 -12.02
C PRO A 29 53.91 -16.60 -10.51
N THR A 30 53.59 -17.70 -9.83
CA THR A 30 53.97 -18.21 -8.50
C THR A 30 54.76 -17.31 -7.53
N ALA A 31 54.16 -17.03 -6.36
CA ALA A 31 54.89 -16.85 -5.10
C ALA A 31 54.00 -17.31 -3.91
N VAL A 32 54.33 -18.47 -3.35
CA VAL A 32 54.75 -18.70 -1.95
C VAL A 32 53.62 -18.64 -0.90
N LEU A 33 53.49 -19.80 -0.25
CA LEU A 33 52.62 -20.19 0.86
C LEU A 33 52.91 -19.43 2.16
N THR A 34 51.89 -18.86 2.77
CA THR A 34 51.79 -18.71 4.24
C THR A 34 50.42 -19.18 4.69
N VAL A 35 50.39 -20.33 5.37
CA VAL A 35 49.25 -20.81 6.15
C VAL A 35 49.18 -19.96 7.42
N VAL A 36 48.07 -19.25 7.63
CA VAL A 36 47.61 -18.93 8.99
C VAL A 36 46.09 -18.89 9.02
N SER A 37 45.53 -19.60 9.98
CA SER A 37 44.11 -19.81 10.31
C SER A 37 43.22 -18.56 10.28
N GLY A 38 41.95 -18.75 9.94
CA GLY A 38 40.90 -17.76 10.22
C GLY A 38 39.53 -18.27 9.80
N ALA A 39 38.64 -18.44 10.77
CA ALA A 39 37.30 -19.01 10.69
C ALA A 39 36.45 -18.52 9.50
N VAL A 40 35.71 -19.46 8.91
CA VAL A 40 34.48 -19.16 8.15
C VAL A 40 33.46 -18.65 9.16
N LEU A 41 33.24 -17.34 9.20
CA LEU A 41 31.99 -16.78 9.72
C LEU A 41 31.17 -16.35 8.51
N THR A 42 30.14 -17.13 8.21
CA THR A 42 29.03 -16.72 7.34
C THR A 42 28.40 -15.48 7.94
N SER A 43 28.69 -14.31 7.38
CA SER A 43 27.88 -13.11 7.61
C SER A 43 26.49 -13.37 7.05
N LEU A 44 25.60 -13.88 7.90
CA LEU A 44 24.17 -13.62 7.76
C LEU A 44 24.02 -12.11 7.91
N LEU A 45 23.96 -11.41 6.78
CA LEU A 45 23.31 -10.10 6.75
C LEU A 45 21.87 -10.37 7.19
N GLY A 46 21.62 -10.21 8.48
CA GLY A 46 20.28 -10.15 9.01
C GLY A 46 19.54 -9.04 8.25
N CYS A 47 18.40 -9.39 7.68
CA CYS A 47 17.38 -8.42 7.33
C CYS A 47 16.85 -7.83 8.63
N ASP A 48 17.62 -6.94 9.25
CA ASP A 48 17.13 -6.12 10.35
C ASP A 48 16.36 -4.95 9.73
N ALA A 49 15.20 -5.26 9.15
CA ALA A 49 14.18 -4.26 8.92
C ALA A 49 13.47 -4.06 10.26
N LEU A 50 14.09 -3.28 11.15
CA LEU A 50 13.37 -2.58 12.21
C LEU A 50 12.32 -1.71 11.51
N ARG A 51 11.13 -2.29 11.29
CA ARG A 51 9.93 -1.53 11.00
C ARG A 51 9.46 -0.98 12.34
N GLU A 52 9.50 0.34 12.45
CA GLU A 52 8.86 1.08 13.53
C GLU A 52 7.37 0.69 13.53
N VAL A 53 6.98 -0.11 14.53
CA VAL A 53 5.58 -0.44 14.79
C VAL A 53 5.04 0.75 15.57
N GLY A 54 4.60 1.78 14.85
CA GLY A 54 3.82 2.85 15.44
C GLY A 54 2.43 2.31 15.78
N SER A 55 2.06 2.38 17.05
CA SER A 55 0.70 2.04 17.47
C SER A 55 -0.24 3.18 17.04
N PRO A 56 -1.54 2.92 16.83
CA PRO A 56 -2.50 3.95 16.41
C PRO A 56 -2.73 5.08 17.45
N ASP A 57 -1.98 5.07 18.56
CA ASP A 57 -2.14 5.94 19.73
C ASP A 57 -0.78 6.47 20.27
N ASP A 58 0.27 6.57 19.45
CA ASP A 58 1.65 6.98 19.80
C ASP A 58 1.80 8.38 20.46
N GLY A 59 1.19 8.59 21.63
CA GLY A 59 1.34 9.80 22.45
C GLY A 59 0.40 10.96 22.11
N LEU A 60 -0.71 10.72 21.40
CA LEU A 60 -1.73 11.76 21.19
C LEU A 60 -2.33 12.23 22.52
N PRO A 61 -2.57 13.55 22.71
CA PRO A 61 -3.32 14.05 23.85
C PRO A 61 -4.69 13.37 23.98
N PRO A 62 -5.22 13.15 25.20
CA PRO A 62 -6.49 12.47 25.40
C PRO A 62 -7.68 13.10 24.66
N ASP A 63 -7.62 14.41 24.43
CA ASP A 63 -8.67 15.20 23.78
C ASP A 63 -8.33 15.53 22.31
N ALA A 64 -7.27 14.94 21.76
CA ALA A 64 -6.96 15.12 20.34
C ALA A 64 -8.04 14.49 19.46
N PRO A 65 -8.39 15.12 18.32
CA PRO A 65 -9.25 14.50 17.31
C PRO A 65 -8.55 13.30 16.70
N ARG A 66 -9.28 12.20 16.51
CA ARG A 66 -8.76 11.02 15.83
C ARG A 66 -9.79 10.20 15.08
N VAL A 67 -9.32 9.44 14.10
CA VAL A 67 -10.05 8.37 13.41
C VAL A 67 -9.36 7.02 13.65
N PHE A 68 -10.12 5.93 13.66
CA PHE A 68 -9.60 4.60 13.95
C PHE A 68 -10.46 3.49 13.34
N PHE A 69 -9.85 2.31 13.18
CA PHE A 69 -10.58 1.08 12.83
C PHE A 69 -11.19 0.48 14.11
N VAL A 70 -12.45 0.04 14.03
CA VAL A 70 -13.14 -0.62 15.14
C VAL A 70 -12.93 -2.13 15.01
N GLY A 71 -12.40 -2.76 16.06
CA GLY A 71 -12.26 -4.22 16.13
C GLY A 71 -11.23 -4.85 15.20
N LEU A 72 -10.40 -4.05 14.53
CA LEU A 72 -9.29 -4.50 13.69
C LEU A 72 -7.99 -3.78 14.11
N GLU A 73 -6.95 -4.56 14.39
CA GLU A 73 -5.67 -4.09 14.96
C GLU A 73 -4.50 -4.28 13.98
N ASP A 74 -3.40 -3.55 14.21
CA ASP A 74 -2.16 -3.74 13.43
C ASP A 74 -1.58 -5.14 13.67
N GLY A 75 -1.29 -5.84 12.57
CA GLY A 75 -0.77 -7.20 12.57
C GLY A 75 -1.84 -8.29 12.44
N ASP A 76 -3.13 -7.94 12.41
CA ASP A 76 -4.21 -8.93 12.33
C ASP A 76 -4.18 -9.75 11.04
N VAL A 77 -4.64 -10.99 11.16
CA VAL A 77 -4.88 -11.89 10.02
C VAL A 77 -6.37 -11.88 9.73
N VAL A 78 -6.74 -11.53 8.50
CA VAL A 78 -8.14 -11.43 8.06
C VAL A 78 -8.40 -12.39 6.91
N GLU A 79 -9.64 -12.81 6.74
CA GLU A 79 -10.04 -13.48 5.50
C GLU A 79 -10.09 -12.48 4.34
N GLY A 80 -10.09 -12.99 3.10
CA GLY A 80 -10.08 -12.14 1.91
C GLY A 80 -11.26 -11.16 1.85
N LEU A 81 -12.44 -11.55 2.33
CA LEU A 81 -13.57 -10.63 2.52
C LEU A 81 -13.56 -10.13 3.96
N VAL A 82 -13.26 -8.84 4.15
CA VAL A 82 -13.20 -8.20 5.48
C VAL A 82 -14.31 -7.17 5.60
N GLU A 83 -15.07 -7.22 6.69
CA GLU A 83 -15.97 -6.15 7.10
C GLU A 83 -15.15 -5.15 7.94
N LEU A 84 -15.08 -3.90 7.48
CA LEU A 84 -14.42 -2.81 8.18
C LEU A 84 -15.46 -1.87 8.78
N GLU A 85 -15.22 -1.44 10.01
CA GLU A 85 -15.94 -0.37 10.68
C GLU A 85 -14.96 0.71 11.14
N PHE A 86 -15.38 1.98 10.99
CA PHE A 86 -14.58 3.16 11.33
C PHE A 86 -15.21 3.92 12.49
N GLY A 87 -14.35 4.44 13.35
CA GLY A 87 -14.73 5.34 14.44
C GLY A 87 -14.00 6.67 14.35
N SER A 88 -14.60 7.68 14.98
CA SER A 88 -13.95 8.95 15.27
C SER A 88 -14.09 9.29 16.75
N ARG A 89 -13.18 10.13 17.26
CA ARG A 89 -13.26 10.70 18.61
C ARG A 89 -12.80 12.15 18.57
N ASN A 90 -13.54 13.03 19.24
CA ASN A 90 -13.34 14.49 19.22
C ASN A 90 -13.32 15.08 17.80
N PHE A 91 -13.96 14.42 16.84
CA PHE A 91 -14.05 14.83 15.44
C PHE A 91 -15.39 14.36 14.87
N ASP A 92 -16.14 15.28 14.27
CA ASP A 92 -17.46 15.01 13.72
C ASP A 92 -17.35 14.50 12.28
N ILE A 93 -18.11 13.45 11.97
CA ILE A 93 -18.23 12.85 10.64
C ILE A 93 -19.58 13.25 10.05
N GLU A 94 -19.56 13.82 8.85
CA GLU A 94 -20.74 14.33 8.17
C GLU A 94 -20.74 13.91 6.69
N GLU A 95 -21.95 13.78 6.14
CA GLU A 95 -22.11 13.66 4.68
C GLU A 95 -21.75 14.98 4.00
N VAL A 96 -21.14 14.90 2.82
CA VAL A 96 -20.69 16.04 2.00
C VAL A 96 -21.78 16.45 1.01
N GLY A 97 -23.06 16.36 1.38
CA GLY A 97 -24.25 16.44 0.51
C GLY A 97 -24.13 17.39 -0.71
N ASP A 98 -24.47 18.67 -0.54
CA ASP A 98 -24.32 19.70 -1.58
C ASP A 98 -22.92 20.35 -1.58
N GLY A 99 -21.88 19.62 -1.13
CA GLY A 99 -20.51 20.12 -1.01
C GLY A 99 -20.26 20.95 0.26
N PHE A 100 -21.00 20.69 1.33
CA PHE A 100 -20.87 21.40 2.61
C PHE A 100 -20.73 20.40 3.76
N VAL A 101 -19.84 20.72 4.71
CA VAL A 101 -19.77 20.14 6.05
C VAL A 101 -19.59 21.29 7.06
N HIS A 102 -19.97 21.09 8.31
CA HIS A 102 -19.76 22.12 9.33
C HIS A 102 -18.27 22.37 9.62
N PRO A 103 -17.88 23.58 10.07
CA PRO A 103 -16.49 23.84 10.45
C PRO A 103 -16.00 22.87 11.53
N GLY A 104 -14.90 22.17 11.25
CA GLY A 104 -14.34 21.17 12.16
C GLY A 104 -14.91 19.76 12.00
N ALA A 105 -15.83 19.56 11.06
CA ALA A 105 -16.29 18.24 10.62
C ALA A 105 -15.63 17.83 9.30
N GLY A 106 -15.74 16.55 8.97
CA GLY A 106 -15.28 16.00 7.71
C GLY A 106 -15.85 14.61 7.46
N HIS A 107 -15.15 13.80 6.68
CA HIS A 107 -15.60 12.45 6.37
C HIS A 107 -14.42 11.48 6.13
N PHE A 108 -14.73 10.19 6.10
CA PHE A 108 -13.71 9.15 5.99
C PHE A 108 -13.23 8.91 4.56
N HIS A 109 -11.96 8.54 4.47
CA HIS A 109 -11.32 8.01 3.28
C HIS A 109 -10.52 6.77 3.67
N LEU A 110 -10.67 5.70 2.90
CA LEU A 110 -9.89 4.47 3.07
C LEU A 110 -8.88 4.36 1.92
N GLY A 111 -7.60 4.35 2.24
CA GLY A 111 -6.51 4.03 1.32
C GLY A 111 -6.09 2.57 1.49
N ILE A 112 -5.98 1.84 0.37
CA ILE A 112 -5.52 0.44 0.35
C ILE A 112 -4.11 0.38 -0.23
N ASP A 113 -3.15 -0.14 0.52
CA ASP A 113 -1.73 -0.14 0.17
C ASP A 113 -1.19 1.27 -0.14
N ALA A 114 -1.67 2.23 0.66
CA ALA A 114 -1.32 3.65 0.59
C ALA A 114 -0.63 4.11 1.88
N GLU A 115 -0.24 5.38 1.90
CA GLU A 115 0.30 6.07 3.07
C GLU A 115 -0.58 7.28 3.40
N CYS A 116 -0.53 7.75 4.65
CA CYS A 116 -1.15 9.01 5.03
C CYS A 116 -0.68 10.14 4.12
N LEU A 117 -1.62 10.83 3.48
CA LEU A 117 -1.31 12.01 2.69
C LEU A 117 -1.00 13.19 3.63
N PRO A 118 -0.07 14.10 3.25
CA PRO A 118 0.26 15.24 4.08
C PRO A 118 -0.94 16.19 4.19
N PRO A 119 -1.02 17.06 5.22
CA PRO A 119 -2.12 18.01 5.38
C PRO A 119 -2.35 18.89 4.15
N ASP A 120 -3.60 19.33 3.94
CA ASP A 120 -4.05 20.15 2.81
C ASP A 120 -3.76 19.53 1.42
N THR A 121 -3.77 18.20 1.36
CA THR A 121 -3.62 17.44 0.12
C THR A 121 -4.97 16.95 -0.35
N LEU A 122 -5.27 17.16 -1.64
CA LEU A 122 -6.45 16.60 -2.27
C LEU A 122 -6.33 15.08 -2.37
N ILE A 123 -7.30 14.35 -1.81
CA ILE A 123 -7.35 12.90 -1.87
C ILE A 123 -7.76 12.48 -3.29
N PRO A 124 -6.99 11.62 -3.99
CA PRO A 124 -7.32 11.19 -5.34
C PRO A 124 -8.64 10.43 -5.40
N THR A 125 -9.55 10.76 -6.30
CA THR A 125 -10.86 10.08 -6.46
C THR A 125 -10.78 8.68 -7.06
N ALA A 126 -9.59 8.23 -7.45
CA ALA A 126 -9.33 6.93 -8.02
C ALA A 126 -8.59 6.03 -7.03
N ALA A 127 -8.49 4.74 -7.38
CA ALA A 127 -7.66 3.79 -6.66
C ALA A 127 -6.25 4.38 -6.40
N PRO A 128 -5.69 4.20 -5.19
CA PRO A 128 -6.13 3.25 -4.16
C PRO A 128 -7.16 3.75 -3.12
N TRP A 129 -7.80 4.91 -3.36
CA TRP A 129 -8.65 5.55 -2.35
C TRP A 129 -10.15 5.30 -2.56
N ILE A 130 -10.86 5.06 -1.46
CA ILE A 130 -12.31 4.93 -1.38
C ILE A 130 -12.85 6.07 -0.51
N HIS A 131 -13.87 6.77 -0.99
CA HIS A 131 -14.46 7.93 -0.34
C HIS A 131 -15.78 7.56 0.33
N PHE A 132 -15.97 8.03 1.56
CA PHE A 132 -17.20 7.85 2.34
C PHE A 132 -17.92 9.20 2.49
N SER A 133 -18.13 9.90 1.36
CA SER A 133 -18.75 11.22 1.32
C SER A 133 -20.21 11.22 1.78
N ASP A 134 -20.85 10.07 1.93
CA ASP A 134 -22.20 9.90 2.45
C ASP A 134 -22.23 9.76 3.99
N GLY A 135 -21.07 9.87 4.66
CA GLY A 135 -20.96 9.72 6.10
C GLY A 135 -21.01 8.25 6.57
N SER A 136 -21.02 7.28 5.65
CA SER A 136 -20.97 5.86 5.99
C SER A 136 -19.66 5.53 6.74
N SER A 137 -19.76 4.65 7.72
CA SER A 137 -18.61 4.23 8.56
C SER A 137 -18.28 2.75 8.41
N THR A 138 -18.90 2.04 7.46
CA THR A 138 -18.69 0.61 7.26
C THR A 138 -18.50 0.26 5.79
N ILE A 139 -17.73 -0.79 5.50
CA ILE A 139 -17.57 -1.35 4.16
C ILE A 139 -17.23 -2.84 4.23
N GLU A 140 -17.79 -3.63 3.31
CA GLU A 140 -17.27 -4.95 2.98
C GLU A 140 -16.21 -4.80 1.88
N LEU A 141 -14.98 -5.19 2.19
CA LEU A 141 -13.82 -5.04 1.31
C LEU A 141 -13.21 -6.39 0.94
N GLN A 142 -13.04 -6.63 -0.36
CA GLN A 142 -12.27 -7.77 -0.85
C GLN A 142 -10.80 -7.41 -0.96
N LEU A 143 -9.97 -8.05 -0.12
CA LEU A 143 -8.52 -8.03 -0.19
C LEU A 143 -8.00 -9.29 -0.90
N THR A 144 -6.90 -9.13 -1.64
CA THR A 144 -6.18 -10.27 -2.20
C THR A 144 -5.36 -10.98 -1.11
N PRO A 145 -5.09 -12.28 -1.19
CA PRO A 145 -4.22 -12.93 -0.22
C PRO A 145 -2.82 -12.30 -0.21
N GLY A 146 -2.37 -11.83 0.95
CA GLY A 146 -1.12 -11.10 1.07
C GLY A 146 -1.12 -10.05 2.18
N PRO A 147 0.03 -9.43 2.44
CA PRO A 147 0.13 -8.29 3.34
C PRO A 147 -0.50 -7.06 2.69
N HIS A 148 -1.32 -6.34 3.45
CA HIS A 148 -1.93 -5.07 3.05
C HIS A 148 -1.70 -4.00 4.09
N THR A 149 -1.58 -2.74 3.65
CA THR A 149 -1.62 -1.57 4.55
C THR A 149 -2.94 -0.85 4.34
N LEU A 150 -3.74 -0.71 5.39
CA LEU A 150 -5.00 0.03 5.36
C LEU A 150 -4.79 1.37 6.05
N VAL A 151 -5.14 2.46 5.36
CA VAL A 151 -5.06 3.83 5.87
C VAL A 151 -6.45 4.41 6.00
N LEU A 152 -6.84 4.84 7.19
CA LEU A 152 -8.05 5.60 7.41
C LEU A 152 -7.67 7.07 7.63
N GLN A 153 -8.17 7.97 6.78
CA GLN A 153 -7.84 9.39 6.83
C GLN A 153 -9.09 10.26 6.70
N ALA A 154 -9.19 11.28 7.55
CA ALA A 154 -10.28 12.26 7.45
C ALA A 154 -9.93 13.38 6.45
N GLY A 155 -10.94 13.82 5.71
CA GLY A 155 -10.86 15.00 4.84
C GLY A 155 -12.04 15.95 5.02
N ASP A 156 -11.86 17.20 4.64
CA ASP A 156 -12.93 18.22 4.62
C ASP A 156 -13.91 18.02 3.44
N ALA A 157 -14.87 18.94 3.28
CA ALA A 157 -15.83 18.89 2.16
C ALA A 157 -15.20 18.96 0.76
N GLU A 158 -13.97 19.47 0.63
CA GLU A 158 -13.24 19.54 -0.64
C GLU A 158 -12.32 18.32 -0.84
N HIS A 159 -12.45 17.29 0.00
CA HIS A 159 -11.60 16.10 0.00
C HIS A 159 -10.13 16.42 0.29
N ARG A 160 -9.87 17.48 1.06
CA ARG A 160 -8.52 17.84 1.50
C ARG A 160 -8.25 17.28 2.88
N THR A 161 -7.07 16.69 3.05
CA THR A 161 -6.61 16.14 4.32
C THR A 161 -6.45 17.21 5.39
N LEU A 162 -6.75 16.82 6.63
CA LEU A 162 -6.67 17.69 7.80
C LEU A 162 -5.31 17.61 8.49
N ALA A 163 -4.96 18.64 9.25
CA ALA A 163 -3.62 18.80 9.82
C ALA A 163 -3.37 18.01 11.11
N ASP A 164 -4.43 17.64 11.83
CA ASP A 164 -4.29 16.92 13.10
C ASP A 164 -3.72 15.51 12.89
N PRO A 165 -2.65 15.13 13.60
CA PRO A 165 -1.98 13.85 13.38
C PRO A 165 -2.86 12.64 13.70
N GLY A 166 -3.87 12.78 14.57
CA GLY A 166 -4.82 11.70 14.85
C GLY A 166 -5.84 11.47 13.74
N LEU A 167 -5.98 12.39 12.78
CA LEU A 167 -6.93 12.29 11.67
C LEU A 167 -6.38 11.47 10.49
N CYS A 168 -5.25 10.80 10.68
CA CYS A 168 -4.81 9.70 9.84
C CYS A 168 -4.26 8.56 10.71
N THR A 169 -4.68 7.33 10.42
CA THR A 169 -4.13 6.13 11.04
C THR A 169 -3.88 5.05 9.99
N SER A 170 -2.89 4.19 10.24
CA SER A 170 -2.59 3.05 9.38
C SER A 170 -2.43 1.78 10.18
N ILE A 171 -2.94 0.68 9.65
CA ILE A 171 -2.70 -0.68 10.16
C ILE A 171 -2.22 -1.58 9.03
N ARG A 172 -1.46 -2.60 9.37
CA ARG A 172 -1.06 -3.68 8.46
C ARG A 172 -1.85 -4.91 8.80
N VAL A 173 -2.40 -5.56 7.79
CA VAL A 173 -3.12 -6.83 7.95
C VAL A 173 -2.55 -7.85 6.98
N GLN A 174 -2.68 -9.13 7.35
CA GLN A 174 -2.37 -10.24 6.47
C GLN A 174 -3.68 -10.89 6.02
N ALA A 175 -4.07 -10.66 4.77
CA ALA A 175 -5.23 -11.33 4.19
C ALA A 175 -4.89 -12.77 3.80
N VAL A 176 -5.76 -13.71 4.11
CA VAL A 176 -5.71 -15.11 3.67
C VAL A 176 -6.86 -15.42 2.72
N ALA A 177 -6.70 -16.44 1.87
CA ALA A 177 -7.80 -16.88 1.02
C ALA A 177 -9.02 -17.26 1.87
N GLY A 178 -10.21 -16.80 1.49
CA GLY A 178 -11.44 -17.18 2.17
C GLY A 178 -11.68 -18.68 2.05
N ALA A 179 -12.35 -19.27 3.05
CA ALA A 179 -12.57 -20.71 3.14
C ALA A 179 -13.39 -21.32 1.97
N ASP A 180 -13.99 -20.49 1.11
CA ASP A 180 -14.84 -20.91 -0.02
C ASP A 180 -14.11 -20.92 -1.39
N GLU A 181 -12.86 -20.43 -1.47
CA GLU A 181 -12.05 -20.45 -2.70
C GLU A 181 -11.16 -21.72 -2.79
N SER A 182 -11.76 -22.90 -2.59
CA SER A 182 -11.09 -24.23 -2.68
C SER A 182 -11.61 -25.08 -3.84
#